data_AF-A0A655SCS6-F1
#
_entry.id   AF-A0A655SCS6-F1
#
_cell.length_a   1.000
_cell.length_b   1.000
_cell.length_c   1.000
_cell.angle_alpha   90.00
_cell.angle_beta   90.00
_cell.angle_gamma   90.00
#
_symmetry.space_group_name_H-M   'P 1'
#
loop_
_entity.id
_entity.type
_entity.pdbx_description
1 polymer ?
#
loop_
_entity_poly.entity_id
_entity_poly.type
_entity_poly.pdbx_seq_one_letter_code
_entity_poly.pdbx_strand_id
1 'polypeptide(L)' 'MSDLFDKAQERDQEFLALALSNHHAARRNMIQEQPDEDEEGNRYCLSCGSEIPKRRIEAQPEAVRCVSCQSRKEPH' A
#
# COMPACT_ATOMS: atom_id res chain seq x y z
N MET A 1 -23.98 -34.17 2.41
CA MET A 1 -25.12 -33.28 2.74
C MET A 1 -24.52 -32.22 3.64
N SER A 2 -24.14 -31.05 3.10
CA SER A 2 -23.57 -29.98 3.93
C SER A 2 -24.64 -29.49 4.90
N ASP A 3 -24.31 -29.47 6.18
CA ASP A 3 -25.24 -29.06 7.21
C ASP A 3 -25.40 -27.53 7.22
N LEU A 4 -26.20 -27.02 8.16
CA LEU A 4 -26.47 -25.58 8.25
C LEU A 4 -25.21 -24.78 8.63
N PHE A 5 -24.28 -25.39 9.37
CA PHE A 5 -23.02 -24.78 9.78
C PHE A 5 -22.01 -24.76 8.63
N ASP A 6 -21.92 -25.83 7.85
CA ASP A 6 -21.10 -25.89 6.65
C ASP A 6 -21.46 -24.76 5.68
N LYS A 7 -22.77 -24.54 5.45
CA LYS A 7 -23.27 -23.47 4.58
C LYS A 7 -22.99 -22.06 5.13
N ALA A 8 -23.00 -21.89 6.45
CA ALA A 8 -22.66 -20.62 7.07
C ALA A 8 -21.17 -20.32 6.86
N GLN A 9 -20.30 -21.31 7.08
CA GLN A 9 -18.86 -21.18 6.87
C GLN A 9 -18.49 -20.91 5.41
N GLU A 10 -19.15 -21.59 4.46
CA GLU A 10 -18.95 -21.35 3.03
C GLU A 10 -19.24 -19.90 2.65
N ARG A 11 -20.34 -19.33 3.16
CA ARG A 11 -20.68 -17.93 2.92
C ARG A 11 -19.65 -16.97 3.51
N ASP A 12 -19.17 -17.23 4.73
CA ASP A 12 -18.13 -16.38 5.34
C ASP A 12 -16.83 -16.41 4.53
N GLN A 13 -16.44 -17.59 4.03
CA GLN A 13 -15.27 -17.74 3.16
C GLN A 13 -15.44 -16.96 1.85
N GLU A 14 -16.62 -17.02 1.23
CA GLU A 14 -16.94 -16.24 0.03
C GLU A 14 -16.84 -14.74 0.29
N PHE A 15 -17.40 -14.25 1.40
CA PHE A 15 -17.32 -12.84 1.77
C PHE A 15 -15.88 -12.38 1.99
N LEU A 16 -15.08 -13.18 2.69
CA LEU A 16 -13.66 -12.89 2.92
C LEU A 16 -12.88 -12.87 1.60
N ALA A 17 -13.10 -13.85 0.72
CA ALA A 17 -12.44 -13.92 -0.59
C ALA A 17 -12.79 -12.70 -1.46
N LEU A 18 -14.06 -12.28 -1.44
CA LEU A 18 -14.49 -11.08 -2.15
C LEU A 18 -13.84 -9.82 -1.58
N ALA A 19 -13.80 -9.67 -0.25
CA ALA A 19 -13.17 -8.52 0.40
C ALA A 19 -11.66 -8.42 0.08
N LEU A 20 -10.95 -9.55 0.14
CA LEU A 20 -9.52 -9.61 -0.18
C LEU A 20 -9.26 -9.28 -1.65
N SER A 21 -10.04 -9.86 -2.58
CA SER A 21 -9.88 -9.60 -4.01
C SER A 21 -10.11 -8.13 -4.36
N ASN A 22 -11.14 -7.50 -3.77
CA ASN A 22 -11.41 -6.07 -3.92
C ASN A 22 -10.28 -5.21 -3.36
N HIS A 23 -9.76 -5.53 -2.17
CA HIS A 23 -8.63 -4.80 -1.58
C HIS A 23 -7.37 -4.89 -2.46
N HIS A 24 -7.06 -6.07 -3.01
CA HIS A 24 -5.94 -6.24 -3.93
C HIS A 24 -6.15 -5.49 -5.26
N ALA A 25 -7.37 -5.50 -5.80
CA ALA A 25 -7.69 -4.73 -7.00
C ALA A 25 -7.55 -3.22 -6.78
N ALA A 26 -8.06 -2.71 -5.65
CA ALA A 26 -7.93 -1.29 -5.28
C ALA A 26 -6.46 -0.87 -5.13
N ARG A 27 -5.63 -1.71 -4.49
CA ARG A 27 -4.18 -1.46 -4.38
C ARG A 27 -3.47 -1.43 -5.73
N ARG A 28 -3.83 -2.35 -6.64
CA ARG A 28 -3.24 -2.39 -8.00
C ARG A 28 -3.66 -1.19 -8.86
N ASN A 29 -4.88 -0.72 -8.69
CA ASN A 29 -5.43 0.42 -9.45
C ASN A 29 -5.05 1.78 -8.83
N MET A 30 -4.39 1.80 -7.67
CA MET A 30 -3.88 3.02 -7.09
C MET A 30 -2.76 3.53 -7.99
N ILE A 31 -2.87 4.79 -8.44
CA ILE A 31 -1.84 5.44 -9.24
C ILE A 31 -0.56 5.47 -8.38
N GLN A 32 0.42 4.67 -8.75
CA GLN A 32 1.74 4.66 -8.15
C GLN A 32 2.43 5.99 -8.51
N GLU A 33 2.57 6.89 -7.53
CA GLU A 33 3.36 8.11 -7.70
C GLU A 33 4.80 7.66 -8.02
N GLN A 34 5.38 8.12 -9.13
CA GLN A 34 6.75 7.71 -9.48
C GLN A 34 7.75 8.42 -8.56
N PRO A 35 8.73 7.71 -7.97
CA PRO A 35 9.80 8.34 -7.21
C PRO A 35 10.66 9.24 -8.11
N ASP A 36 11.01 10.42 -7.64
CA ASP A 36 12.09 11.23 -8.23
C ASP A 36 13.43 10.69 -7.71
N GLU A 37 14.25 10.15 -8.62
CA GLU A 37 15.59 9.60 -8.34
C GLU A 37 16.67 10.32 -9.15
N ASP A 38 17.83 10.58 -8.54
CA ASP A 38 19.03 11.08 -9.22
C ASP A 38 19.87 9.94 -9.84
N GLU A 39 20.86 10.28 -10.67
CA GLU A 39 21.82 9.32 -11.27
C GLU A 39 22.60 8.49 -10.22
N GLU A 40 22.71 8.99 -8.99
CA GLU A 40 23.33 8.30 -7.85
C GLU A 40 22.37 7.38 -7.07
N GLY A 41 21.10 7.31 -7.47
CA GLY A 41 20.05 6.51 -6.83
C GLY A 41 19.49 7.12 -5.53
N ASN A 42 19.77 8.39 -5.26
CA ASN A 42 19.17 9.11 -4.13
C ASN A 42 17.74 9.54 -4.51
N ARG A 43 16.78 9.35 -3.60
CA ARG A 43 15.37 9.70 -3.83
C ARG A 43 14.96 10.91 -3.05
N TYR A 44 14.05 11.71 -3.61
CA TYR A 44 13.55 12.92 -2.96
C TYR A 44 12.05 12.87 -2.70
N CYS A 45 11.65 13.59 -1.66
CA CYS A 45 10.25 13.73 -1.29
C CYS A 45 9.51 14.62 -2.30
N LEU A 46 8.46 14.09 -2.95
CA LEU A 46 7.60 14.86 -3.87
C LEU A 46 6.82 16.02 -3.23
N SER A 47 6.84 16.19 -1.89
CA SER A 47 6.15 17.31 -1.21
C SER A 47 7.07 18.44 -0.80
N CYS A 48 8.28 18.12 -0.31
CA CYS A 48 9.19 19.10 0.28
C CYS A 48 10.59 19.09 -0.31
N GLY A 49 10.88 18.20 -1.27
CA GLY A 49 12.18 18.11 -1.94
C GLY A 49 13.33 17.59 -1.07
N SER A 50 13.06 17.15 0.16
CA SER A 50 14.09 16.59 1.03
C SER A 50 14.50 15.18 0.59
N GLU A 51 15.77 14.84 0.71
CA GLU A 51 16.27 13.48 0.48
C GLU A 51 15.56 12.47 1.41
N ILE A 52 15.13 11.35 0.85
CA ILE A 52 14.51 10.25 1.58
C ILE A 52 15.63 9.36 2.12
N PRO A 53 15.65 9.06 3.44
CA PRO A 53 16.69 8.22 4.02
C PRO A 53 16.74 6.83 3.37
N LYS A 54 17.95 6.35 3.02
CA LYS A 54 18.16 5.04 2.39
C LYS A 54 17.52 3.89 3.17
N ARG A 55 17.60 3.91 4.51
CA ARG A 55 16.92 2.94 5.40
C ARG A 55 15.41 2.82 5.16
N ARG A 56 14.76 3.92 4.77
CA ARG A 56 13.34 3.92 4.46
C ARG A 56 13.06 3.33 3.08
N ILE A 57 13.91 3.62 2.11
CA ILE A 57 13.81 3.06 0.75
C ILE A 57 14.01 1.54 0.80
N GLU A 58 14.96 1.08 1.62
CA GLU A 58 15.17 -0.35 1.90
C GLU A 58 13.95 -1.01 2.55
N ALA A 59 13.33 -0.35 3.54
CA ALA A 59 12.14 -0.89 4.22
C ALA A 59 10.86 -0.82 3.35
N GLN A 60 10.73 0.23 2.54
CA GLN A 60 9.59 0.46 1.66
C GLN A 60 10.06 1.03 0.32
N PRO A 61 10.30 0.18 -0.70
CA PRO A 61 10.77 0.59 -2.02
C PRO A 61 9.78 1.44 -2.81
N GLU A 62 8.53 1.52 -2.39
CA GLU A 62 7.50 2.38 -3.01
C GLU A 62 7.36 3.73 -2.26
N ALA A 63 8.28 4.09 -1.37
CA ALA A 63 8.21 5.34 -0.64
C ALA A 63 8.62 6.55 -1.51
N VAL A 64 7.67 7.46 -1.72
CA VAL A 64 7.80 8.64 -2.60
C VAL A 64 7.88 9.97 -1.82
N ARG A 65 7.65 9.92 -0.50
CA ARG A 65 7.59 11.11 0.38
C ARG A 65 8.45 10.88 1.61
N CYS A 66 8.86 11.93 2.32
CA CYS A 66 9.52 11.85 3.63
C CYS A 66 8.52 11.49 4.74
N VAL A 67 9.00 11.09 5.94
CA VAL A 67 8.14 10.48 6.97
C VAL A 67 7.12 11.51 7.45
N SER A 68 7.60 12.74 7.70
CA SER A 68 6.77 13.86 8.11
C SER A 68 5.68 14.20 7.09
N CYS A 69 5.98 14.20 5.79
CA CYS A 69 4.98 14.47 4.75
C CYS A 69 3.99 13.31 4.59
N GLN A 70 4.45 12.06 4.73
CA GLN A 70 3.59 10.89 4.69
C GLN A 70 2.61 10.89 5.86
N SER A 71 3.09 11.12 7.09
CA SER A 71 2.24 11.18 8.29
C SER A 71 1.20 12.30 8.25
N ARG A 72 1.43 13.36 7.47
CA ARG A 72 0.44 14.43 7.24
C ARG A 72 -0.60 14.09 6.19
N LYS A 73 -0.29 13.19 5.25
CA LYS A 73 -1.20 12.73 4.18
C LYS A 73 -2.11 11.62 4.68
N GLU A 74 -1.63 10.80 5.60
CA GLU A 74 -2.40 9.71 6.20
C GLU A 74 -3.51 10.27 7.10
N PRO A 75 -4.78 9.89 6.87
CA PRO A 75 -5.86 10.24 7.77
C PRO A 75 -5.66 9.54 9.11
N HIS A 76 -5.85 10.28 10.21
CA HIS A 76 -5.88 9.75 11.58
C HIS A 76 -7.13 8.90 11.84
#